data_AF-A0A3D3DE14-F1
#
_entry.id   AF-A0A3D3DE14-F1
#
_cell.length_a   1.000
_cell.length_b   1.000
_cell.length_c   1.000
_cell.angle_alpha   90.00
_cell.angle_beta   90.00
_cell.angle_gamma   90.00
#
_symmetry.space_group_name_H-M   'P 1'
#
loop_
_entity.id
_entity.type
_entity.pdbx_description
1 polymer ?
#
loop_
_entity_poly.entity_id
_entity_poly.type
_entity_poly.pdbx_seq_one_letter_code
_entity_poly.pdbx_strand_id
1 'polypeptide(L)' 'MKTERLTEEYFMPGDWLEIANKILKDRGVVMVLGATDTGKSICTLLFANFWAKHGRKVGIVDVDMGQSDLG' A
#
# COMPACT_ATOMS: atom_id res chain seq x y z
N MET A 1 1.35 -19.61 3.15
CA MET A 1 0.02 -19.19 3.62
C MET A 1 -0.86 -19.11 2.38
N LYS A 2 -2.01 -19.81 2.32
CA LYS A 2 -2.86 -19.84 1.12
C LYS A 2 -3.44 -18.45 0.84
N THR A 3 -3.32 -17.98 -0.41
CA THR A 3 -3.81 -16.68 -0.91
C THR A 3 -5.27 -16.37 -0.53
N GLU A 4 -6.11 -17.40 -0.42
CA GLU A 4 -7.53 -17.32 -0.05
C GLU A 4 -7.79 -16.65 1.32
N ARG A 5 -6.86 -16.74 2.28
CA ARG A 5 -7.04 -16.11 3.61
C ARG A 5 -6.72 -14.61 3.65
N LEU A 6 -6.06 -14.06 2.62
CA LEU A 6 -5.68 -12.64 2.59
C LEU A 6 -6.79 -11.75 2.03
N THR A 7 -7.64 -12.30 1.16
CA THR A 7 -8.76 -11.60 0.52
C THR A 7 -9.95 -11.39 1.47
N GLU A 8 -10.08 -12.20 2.53
CA GLU A 8 -11.20 -12.10 3.49
C GLU A 8 -11.05 -10.93 4.49
N GLU A 9 -9.85 -10.36 4.65
CA GLU A 9 -9.59 -9.28 5.63
C GLU A 9 -9.24 -7.92 4.99
N TYR A 10 -8.79 -7.89 3.73
CA TYR A 10 -8.45 -6.65 3.02
C TYR A 10 -8.83 -6.75 1.55
N PHE A 11 -9.63 -5.80 1.05
CA PHE A 11 -9.84 -5.63 -0.38
C PHE A 11 -8.62 -4.94 -1.01
N MET A 12 -7.96 -5.62 -1.94
CA MET A 12 -6.91 -5.06 -2.79
C MET A 12 -7.41 -5.03 -4.24
N PRO A 13 -7.53 -3.85 -4.88
CA PRO A 13 -7.98 -3.74 -6.27
C PRO A 13 -7.02 -4.40 -7.26
N GLY A 14 -7.54 -5.24 -8.17
CA GLY A 14 -6.80 -5.80 -9.31
C GLY A 14 -5.44 -6.39 -8.91
N ASP A 15 -4.38 -5.91 -9.56
CA ASP A 15 -3.02 -6.45 -9.42
C ASP A 15 -2.27 -5.94 -8.18
N TRP A 16 -2.93 -5.14 -7.33
CA TRP A 16 -2.31 -4.50 -6.17
C TRP A 16 -1.78 -5.50 -5.15
N LEU A 17 -2.47 -6.62 -4.96
CA LEU A 17 -2.00 -7.67 -4.05
C LEU A 17 -0.69 -8.30 -4.55
N GLU A 18 -0.54 -8.50 -5.85
CA GLU A 18 0.69 -9.04 -6.43
C GLU A 18 1.85 -8.06 -6.25
N ILE A 19 1.61 -6.78 -6.56
CA ILE A 19 2.59 -5.70 -6.38
C ILE A 19 3.02 -5.59 -4.91
N ALA A 20 2.06 -5.60 -3.98
CA ALA A 20 2.33 -5.54 -2.55
C ALA A 20 3.17 -6.73 -2.07
N ASN A 21 2.91 -7.94 -2.57
CA ASN A 21 3.70 -9.14 -2.25
C ASN A 21 5.11 -9.07 -2.82
N LYS A 22 5.27 -8.56 -4.06
CA LYS A 22 6.59 -8.38 -4.68
C LYS A 22 7.45 -7.43 -3.86
N ILE A 23 6.90 -6.27 -3.49
CA ILE A 23 7.60 -5.28 -2.65
C ILE A 23 7.84 -5.83 -1.24
N LEU A 24 6.91 -6.59 -0.68
CA LEU A 24 7.09 -7.23 0.62
C LEU A 24 8.32 -8.15 0.62
N LYS A 25 8.57 -8.86 -0.47
CA LYS A 25 9.74 -9.73 -0.64
C LYS A 25 11.02 -8.94 -0.86
N ASP A 26 11.04 -8.05 -1.84
CA ASP A 26 12.25 -7.37 -2.31
C ASP A 26 12.70 -6.26 -1.35
N ARG A 27 11.75 -5.66 -0.64
CA ARG A 27 11.91 -4.46 0.21
C ARG A 27 12.37 -3.24 -0.61
N GLY A 28 12.26 -2.05 -0.01
CA GLY A 28 12.79 -0.83 -0.61
C GLY A 28 11.93 0.39 -0.33
N VAL A 29 12.29 1.49 -0.99
CA VAL A 29 11.53 2.74 -1.00
C VAL A 29 10.59 2.72 -2.20
N VAL A 30 9.32 3.05 -1.97
CA VAL A 30 8.29 3.08 -3.01
C VAL A 30 7.78 4.51 -3.13
N MET A 31 7.75 5.02 -4.36
CA MET A 31 7.10 6.29 -4.68
C MET A 31 5.78 6.00 -5.39
N VAL A 32 4.67 6.51 -4.85
CA VAL A 32 3.34 6.37 -5.45
C VAL A 32 3.04 7.63 -6.24
N LEU A 33 2.79 7.48 -7.54
CA LEU A 33 2.53 8.57 -8.48
C LEU A 33 1.21 8.35 -9.21
N GLY A 34 0.58 9.45 -9.62
CA GLY A 34 -0.68 9.45 -10.36
C GLY A 34 -1.31 10.85 -10.39
N ALA A 35 -2.36 11.02 -11.21
CA ALA A 35 -3.11 12.27 -11.24
C ALA A 35 -3.94 12.48 -9.95
N THR A 36 -4.58 13.64 -9.81
CA THR A 36 -5.55 13.90 -8.74
C THR A 36 -6.69 12.88 -8.80
N ASP A 37 -7.19 12.44 -7.63
CA ASP A 37 -8.30 11.49 -7.47
C ASP A 37 -8.12 10.09 -8.11
N THR A 38 -6.88 9.69 -8.42
CA THR A 38 -6.62 8.32 -8.93
C THR A 38 -6.42 7.27 -7.82
N GLY A 39 -6.71 7.61 -6.56
CA GLY A 39 -6.61 6.68 -5.43
C GLY A 39 -5.20 6.48 -4.86
N LYS A 40 -4.27 7.44 -5.06
CA LYS A 40 -2.90 7.38 -4.52
C LYS A 40 -2.87 7.20 -3.00
N SER A 41 -3.63 8.00 -2.26
CA SER A 41 -3.73 7.91 -0.79
C SER A 41 -4.24 6.54 -0.35
N ILE A 42 -5.27 6.02 -1.02
CA ILE A 42 -5.82 4.68 -0.76
C ILE A 42 -4.78 3.59 -1.05
N CYS A 43 -4.05 3.69 -2.16
CA CYS A 43 -2.97 2.75 -2.50
C CYS A 43 -1.90 2.73 -1.40
N THR A 44 -1.41 3.90 -0.99
CA THR A 44 -0.41 4.05 0.08
C THR A 44 -0.92 3.44 1.39
N LEU A 45 -2.15 3.73 1.79
CA LEU A 45 -2.75 3.23 3.02
C LEU A 45 -2.90 1.71 3.01
N LEU A 46 -3.41 1.13 1.92
CA LEU A 46 -3.59 -0.31 1.80
C LEU A 46 -2.25 -1.05 1.83
N PHE A 47 -1.24 -0.54 1.10
CA PHE A 47 0.09 -1.13 1.08
C PHE A 47 0.78 -1.05 2.45
N ALA A 48 0.69 0.11 3.12
CA ALA A 48 1.27 0.28 4.44
C ALA A 48 0.66 -0.68 5.47
N ASN A 49 -0.67 -0.79 5.52
CA ASN A 49 -1.35 -1.72 6.41
C ASN A 49 -1.03 -3.17 6.09
N PHE A 50 -1.02 -3.54 4.80
CA PHE A 50 -0.65 -4.87 4.36
C PHE A 50 0.77 -5.23 4.84
N TRP A 51 1.76 -4.38 4.59
CA TRP A 51 3.14 -4.66 5.01
C TRP A 51 3.32 -4.66 6.53
N ALA A 52 2.67 -3.74 7.25
CA ALA A 52 2.70 -3.70 8.71
C ALA A 52 2.14 -4.99 9.33
N LYS A 53 1.00 -5.48 8.81
CA LYS A 53 0.39 -6.76 9.22
C LYS A 53 1.30 -7.96 8.93
N HIS A 54 2.15 -7.87 7.91
CA HIS A 54 3.14 -8.89 7.57
C HIS A 54 4.50 -8.66 8.24
N GLY A 55 4.53 -7.93 9.35
CA GLY A 55 5.71 -7.78 10.21
C GLY A 55 6.76 -6.79 9.70
N ARG A 56 6.42 -5.92 8.75
CA ARG A 56 7.32 -4.84 8.32
C ARG A 56 7.16 -3.61 9.19
N LYS A 57 8.27 -2.94 9.47
CA LYS A 57 8.25 -1.53 9.89
C LYS A 57 8.10 -0.69 8.63
N VAL A 58 7.01 0.05 8.54
CA VAL A 58 6.68 0.91 7.38
C VAL A 58 6.80 2.37 7.82
N GLY A 59 7.49 3.18 7.01
CA GLY A 59 7.49 4.63 7.13
C GLY A 59 6.74 5.23 5.95
N ILE A 60 5.94 6.26 6.19
CA ILE A 60 5.23 7.00 5.15
C ILE A 60 5.76 8.43 5.16
N VAL A 61 6.02 8.97 3.96
CA VAL A 61 6.39 10.37 3.75
C VAL A 61 5.31 10.96 2.85
N ASP A 62 4.54 11.90 3.39
CA ASP A 62 3.58 12.66 2.61
C ASP A 62 4.25 13.93 2.05
N VAL A 63 4.18 14.09 0.73
CA VAL A 63 4.75 15.23 0.01
C VAL A 63 3.68 16.03 -0.72
N ASP A 64 2.40 15.65 -0.61
CA ASP A 64 1.29 16.34 -1.26
C ASP A 64 0.66 17.35 -0.30
N MET A 65 1.14 18.60 -0.35
CA MET A 65 0.53 19.68 0.45
C MET A 65 -0.93 19.99 0.06
N GLY A 66 -1.40 19.55 -1.12
CA GLY A 66 -2.74 19.82 -1.62
C GLY A 66 -3.81 18.84 -1.13
N GLN A 67 -3.41 17.72 -0.51
CA GLN A 67 -4.32 16.68 -0.04
C GLN A 67 -3.84 16.14 1.31
N SER A 68 -4.23 16.81 2.41
CA SER A 68 -3.86 16.44 3.78
C SER A 68 -4.68 15.24 4.28
N ASP A 69 -4.33 14.04 3.80
CA ASP A 69 -4.93 12.78 4.28
C ASP A 69 -4.12 12.14 5.43
N LEU A 70 -2.85 12.53 5.60
CA LEU A 70 -1.92 11.93 6.55
C LEU A 70 -1.26 12.95 7.50
N GLY A 71 -1.88 14.13 7.65
CA GLY A 71 -1.44 15.24 8.51
C GLY A 71 -2.46 15.62 9.58
#